data_AF-A0A1B0CVA0-F1
#
_entry.id   AF-A0A1B0CVA0-F1
#
_cell.length_a   1.000
_cell.length_b   1.000
_cell.length_c   1.000
_cell.angle_alpha   90.00
_cell.angle_beta   90.00
_cell.angle_gamma   90.00
#
_symmetry.space_group_name_H-M   'P 1'
#
loop_
_entity.id
_entity.type
_entity.pdbx_description
1 polymer ?
#
loop_
_entity_poly.entity_id
_entity_poly.type
_entity_poly.pdbx_seq_one_letter_code
_entity_poly.pdbx_strand_id
1 'polypeptide(L)'
;MASGKRKKMEVDGRDDNEMDEAYSWSDEHFVETLQTVLGRYYYRSTERLQMKVKPPCYSNLEACSKNHWKSQDITIATHTMQLDCRMQQSNKNFSGLFSNINNFCLQESFPGPDILTSLLQIILSVSEDSTNDIHDEEPPSYVLNMAIQTFEMVLMYFPPCILQLEPHYSTFLTCQCKLEGLEGFASAYGIIPCIVNTLEQLLEADETAMQVDSGSADTEEELRLIQGDGVFEKFRKKTKLERIHLILHLIVKLMEFDLVMWMLRHPKKASESMLKPQKQPLIGKILWPHGDFTITPFMKKCFKVFVRCIRKDLPEDQLAVFGRLIGLILNAVNLCEMQTTSEVQYPCIRQKSTSLADTFMQIITGTT
;
A
#
# COMPACT_ATOMS: atom_id res chain seq x y z
N MET A 1 84.80 -51.78 -7.71
CA MET A 1 84.29 -50.74 -6.79
C MET A 1 83.64 -49.63 -7.60
N ALA A 2 82.49 -49.15 -7.12
CA ALA A 2 81.77 -47.93 -7.52
C ALA A 2 81.08 -47.89 -8.90
N SER A 3 79.91 -48.53 -8.95
CA SER A 3 78.71 -48.07 -9.67
C SER A 3 78.26 -46.71 -9.13
N GLY A 4 77.86 -45.80 -10.02
CA GLY A 4 77.36 -44.46 -9.67
C GLY A 4 76.41 -43.91 -10.71
N LYS A 5 75.14 -44.34 -10.65
CA LYS A 5 73.99 -43.77 -11.38
C LYS A 5 73.72 -42.33 -10.91
N ARG A 6 73.46 -41.40 -11.83
CA ARG A 6 72.77 -40.13 -11.54
C ARG A 6 71.41 -40.09 -12.27
N LYS A 7 70.39 -39.82 -11.45
CA LYS A 7 68.94 -39.82 -11.70
C LYS A 7 68.52 -38.85 -12.81
N LYS A 8 67.58 -39.33 -13.64
CA LYS A 8 66.68 -38.53 -14.49
C LYS A 8 65.51 -38.08 -13.59
N MET A 9 65.17 -36.78 -13.61
CA MET A 9 64.01 -36.24 -12.89
C MET A 9 62.72 -36.87 -13.43
N GLU A 10 61.91 -37.40 -12.53
CA GLU A 10 60.50 -37.74 -12.77
C GLU A 10 59.70 -36.43 -12.85
N VAL A 11 58.94 -36.29 -13.93
CA VAL A 11 57.88 -35.29 -14.06
C VAL A 11 56.67 -35.91 -13.39
N ASP A 12 56.27 -35.31 -12.27
CA ASP A 12 55.09 -35.67 -11.50
C ASP A 12 53.85 -35.38 -12.34
N GLY A 13 53.09 -36.43 -12.65
CA GLY A 13 51.82 -36.34 -13.36
C GLY A 13 50.79 -35.70 -12.43
N ARG A 14 50.53 -34.41 -12.65
CA ARG A 14 49.30 -33.81 -12.13
C ARG A 14 48.15 -34.31 -12.98
N ASP A 15 47.24 -35.01 -12.32
CA ASP A 15 45.91 -35.34 -12.81
C ASP A 15 45.21 -34.07 -13.32
N ASP A 16 45.12 -33.93 -14.64
CA ASP A 16 44.24 -32.96 -15.31
C ASP A 16 42.75 -33.33 -15.16
N ASN A 17 42.42 -34.35 -14.35
CA ASN A 17 41.06 -34.85 -14.12
C ASN A 17 40.33 -34.22 -12.93
N GLU A 18 40.99 -33.43 -12.07
CA GLU A 18 40.31 -32.80 -10.91
C GLU A 18 39.66 -31.44 -11.24
N MET A 19 39.79 -30.94 -12.47
CA MET A 19 39.21 -29.63 -12.86
C MET A 19 37.88 -29.72 -13.61
N ASP A 20 37.44 -30.91 -14.02
CA ASP A 20 36.20 -31.13 -14.80
C ASP A 20 34.98 -31.55 -13.96
N GLU A 21 35.14 -31.80 -12.64
CA GLU A 21 34.00 -32.14 -11.76
C GLU A 21 33.22 -30.92 -11.23
N ALA A 22 33.63 -29.69 -11.57
CA ALA A 22 33.09 -28.49 -10.94
C ALA A 22 31.74 -27.98 -11.50
N TYR A 23 31.27 -28.40 -12.69
CA TYR A 23 30.08 -27.77 -13.30
C TYR A 23 29.21 -28.69 -14.17
N SER A 24 28.88 -29.88 -13.68
CA SER A 24 27.74 -30.65 -14.21
C SER A 24 26.62 -30.69 -13.17
N TRP A 25 25.97 -29.54 -12.92
CA TRP A 25 24.69 -29.59 -12.20
C TRP A 25 23.71 -30.34 -13.09
N SER A 26 23.10 -31.41 -12.56
CA SER A 26 21.93 -31.98 -13.24
C SER A 26 20.83 -30.91 -13.27
N ASP A 27 20.03 -30.87 -14.35
CA ASP A 27 18.90 -29.96 -14.46
C ASP A 27 17.96 -30.06 -13.24
N GLU A 28 17.84 -31.25 -12.66
CA GLU A 28 17.10 -31.51 -11.42
C GLU A 28 17.70 -30.76 -10.22
N HIS A 29 19.02 -30.85 -10.01
CA HIS A 29 19.69 -30.17 -8.90
C HIS A 29 19.61 -28.63 -9.02
N PHE A 30 19.69 -28.12 -10.26
CA PHE A 30 19.50 -26.70 -10.53
C PHE A 30 18.09 -26.23 -10.19
N VAL A 31 17.07 -26.99 -10.60
CA VAL A 31 15.66 -26.68 -10.32
C VAL A 31 15.38 -26.72 -8.82
N GLU A 32 15.86 -27.73 -8.08
CA GLU A 32 15.70 -27.82 -6.63
C GLU A 32 16.39 -26.65 -5.89
N THR A 33 17.59 -26.29 -6.34
CA THR A 33 18.33 -25.14 -5.78
C THR A 33 17.59 -23.84 -6.01
N LEU A 34 17.06 -23.63 -7.23
CA LEU A 34 16.24 -22.46 -7.55
C LEU A 34 14.96 -22.42 -6.69
N GLN A 35 14.25 -23.53 -6.56
CA GLN A 35 13.04 -23.61 -5.72
C GLN A 35 13.36 -23.27 -4.27
N THR A 36 14.49 -23.74 -3.75
CA THR A 36 14.94 -23.41 -2.39
C THR A 36 15.24 -21.92 -2.24
N VAL A 37 15.97 -21.31 -3.19
CA VAL A 37 16.30 -19.88 -3.16
C VAL A 37 15.05 -19.02 -3.25
N LEU A 38 14.12 -19.34 -4.15
CA LEU A 38 12.88 -18.61 -4.31
C LEU A 38 11.93 -18.81 -3.11
N GLY A 39 11.89 -20.02 -2.54
CA GLY A 39 11.18 -20.31 -1.30
C GLY A 39 11.72 -19.52 -0.11
N ARG A 40 13.03 -19.26 -0.03
CA ARG A 40 13.60 -18.33 0.96
C ARG A 40 13.18 -16.89 0.70
N TYR A 41 13.08 -16.48 -0.56
CA TYR A 41 12.62 -15.14 -0.94
C TYR A 41 11.16 -14.90 -0.54
N TYR A 42 10.31 -15.94 -0.47
CA TYR A 42 8.95 -15.84 0.07
C TYR A 42 8.90 -15.15 1.44
N TYR A 43 9.83 -15.50 2.33
CA TYR A 43 9.91 -14.97 3.70
C TYR A 43 10.48 -13.56 3.78
N ARG A 44 11.06 -13.03 2.69
CA ARG A 44 11.49 -11.63 2.57
C ARG A 44 10.32 -10.74 2.20
N SER A 45 9.27 -10.76 3.02
CA SER A 45 7.98 -10.16 2.70
C SER A 45 8.06 -8.63 2.57
N THR A 46 8.94 -7.96 3.32
CA THR A 46 9.15 -6.50 3.19
C THR A 46 9.79 -6.10 1.86
N GLU A 47 10.74 -6.91 1.38
CA GLU A 47 11.43 -6.70 0.10
C GLU A 47 10.48 -7.00 -1.06
N ARG A 48 9.64 -8.03 -0.92
CA ARG A 48 8.59 -8.38 -1.90
C ARG A 48 7.55 -7.27 -2.10
N LEU A 49 7.19 -6.58 -1.02
CA LEU A 49 6.26 -5.44 -1.08
C LEU A 49 6.97 -4.10 -1.33
N GLN A 50 8.29 -4.09 -1.55
CA GLN A 50 9.09 -2.88 -1.77
C GLN A 50 8.88 -1.80 -0.69
N MET A 51 8.73 -2.23 0.58
CA MET A 51 8.40 -1.34 1.68
C MET A 51 9.61 -0.49 2.07
N LYS A 52 9.43 0.85 2.06
CA LYS A 52 10.43 1.79 2.58
C LYS A 52 10.51 1.76 4.10
N VAL A 53 9.37 1.57 4.77
CA VAL A 53 9.25 1.54 6.22
C VAL A 53 8.67 0.19 6.63
N LYS A 54 9.33 -0.52 7.54
CA LYS A 54 8.88 -1.82 8.03
C LYS A 54 7.92 -1.63 9.22
N PRO A 55 6.90 -2.49 9.39
CA PRO A 55 6.06 -2.46 10.58
C PRO A 55 6.93 -2.69 11.83
N PRO A 56 6.65 -2.04 12.97
CA PRO A 56 7.43 -2.22 14.21
C PRO A 56 7.56 -3.69 14.61
N CYS A 57 6.47 -4.42 14.44
CA CYS A 57 6.37 -5.84 14.77
C CYS A 57 7.24 -6.76 13.92
N TYR A 58 7.69 -6.31 12.74
CA TYR A 58 8.52 -7.11 11.85
C TYR A 58 9.88 -7.43 12.49
N SER A 59 10.41 -6.53 13.31
CA SER A 59 11.71 -6.68 13.97
C SER A 59 11.68 -7.68 15.13
N ASN A 60 10.51 -7.96 15.72
CA ASN A 60 10.37 -8.90 16.83
C ASN A 60 9.06 -9.69 16.70
N LEU A 61 9.11 -10.72 15.85
CA LEU A 61 7.96 -11.60 15.57
C LEU A 61 7.50 -12.40 16.79
N GLU A 62 8.41 -12.71 17.72
CA GLU A 62 8.04 -13.43 18.95
C GLU A 62 7.19 -12.56 19.87
N ALA A 63 7.61 -11.31 20.12
CA ALA A 63 6.83 -10.35 20.89
C ALA A 63 5.50 -10.04 20.19
N CYS A 64 5.51 -9.85 18.87
CA CYS A 64 4.28 -9.66 18.09
C CYS A 64 3.33 -10.86 18.23
N SER A 65 3.84 -12.09 18.18
CA SER A 65 3.00 -13.28 18.32
C SER A 65 2.39 -13.40 19.72
N LYS A 66 3.10 -12.98 20.77
CA LYS A 66 2.61 -13.04 22.15
C LYS A 66 1.60 -11.93 22.42
N ASN A 67 1.95 -10.70 22.05
CA ASN A 67 1.24 -9.49 22.48
C ASN A 67 0.19 -9.00 21.49
N HIS A 68 0.31 -9.25 20.18
CA HIS A 68 -0.64 -8.71 19.19
C HIS A 68 -1.51 -9.80 18.58
N TRP A 69 -0.93 -10.98 18.32
CA TRP A 69 -1.64 -12.06 17.64
C TRP A 69 -2.45 -12.95 18.57
N LYS A 70 -2.00 -13.16 19.80
CA LYS A 70 -2.59 -14.15 20.72
C LYS A 70 -3.23 -13.54 21.96
N SER A 71 -2.84 -12.33 22.37
CA SER A 71 -3.33 -11.72 23.61
C SER A 71 -3.05 -10.23 23.63
N GLN A 72 -4.06 -9.42 23.36
CA GLN A 72 -4.14 -8.04 23.87
C GLN A 72 -5.60 -7.64 23.94
N ASP A 73 -5.98 -7.00 25.04
CA ASP A 73 -7.14 -6.13 25.10
C ASP A 73 -6.68 -4.71 24.81
N ILE A 74 -6.99 -4.21 23.62
CA ILE A 74 -6.75 -2.80 23.29
C ILE A 74 -7.96 -2.00 23.72
N THR A 75 -7.69 -0.90 24.44
CA THR A 75 -8.73 0.05 24.76
C THR A 75 -9.07 0.85 23.51
N ILE A 76 -10.34 0.92 23.15
CA ILE A 76 -10.81 1.81 22.09
C ILE A 76 -11.20 3.15 22.72
N ALA A 77 -10.79 4.25 22.11
CA ALA A 77 -11.14 5.59 22.59
C ALA A 77 -12.67 5.73 22.68
N THR A 78 -13.15 6.30 23.79
CA THR A 78 -14.59 6.41 24.04
C THR A 78 -15.26 7.34 23.02
N HIS A 79 -16.59 7.18 22.84
CA HIS A 79 -17.35 8.06 21.95
C HIS A 79 -17.19 9.55 22.31
N THR A 80 -17.14 9.88 23.60
CA THR A 80 -16.92 11.26 24.08
C THR A 80 -15.56 11.80 23.67
N MET A 81 -14.49 11.00 23.78
CA MET A 81 -13.14 11.38 23.35
C MET A 81 -13.06 11.59 21.83
N GLN A 82 -13.74 10.74 21.05
CA GLN A 82 -13.83 10.89 19.60
C GLN A 82 -14.65 12.11 19.19
N LEU A 83 -15.74 12.42 19.91
CA LEU A 83 -16.53 13.63 19.71
C LEU A 83 -15.71 14.90 19.96
N ASP A 84 -14.92 14.94 21.03
CA ASP A 84 -14.04 16.09 21.30
C ASP A 84 -13.08 16.34 20.13
N CYS A 85 -12.43 15.29 19.61
CA CYS A 85 -11.59 15.40 18.42
C CYS A 85 -12.36 15.95 17.21
N ARG A 86 -13.59 15.48 16.95
CA ARG A 86 -14.43 16.01 15.87
C ARG A 86 -14.78 17.49 16.08
N MET A 87 -15.04 17.90 17.32
CA MET A 87 -15.27 19.31 17.64
C MET A 87 -14.02 20.16 17.39
N GLN A 88 -12.83 19.68 17.76
CA GLN A 88 -11.57 20.37 17.46
C GLN A 88 -11.37 20.53 15.94
N GLN A 89 -11.66 19.48 15.15
CA GLN A 89 -11.61 19.55 13.70
C GLN A 89 -12.57 20.59 13.13
N SER A 90 -13.85 20.56 13.55
CA SER A 90 -14.87 21.52 13.07
C SER A 90 -14.53 22.96 13.42
N ASN A 91 -13.89 23.18 14.58
CA ASN A 91 -13.42 24.49 15.02
C ASN A 91 -12.06 24.89 14.43
N LYS A 92 -11.50 24.10 13.49
CA LYS A 92 -10.16 24.29 12.91
C LYS A 92 -9.01 24.35 13.94
N ASN A 93 -9.22 23.83 15.15
CA ASN A 93 -8.17 23.71 16.17
C ASN A 93 -7.35 22.42 15.93
N PHE A 94 -6.54 22.43 14.88
CA PHE A 94 -5.77 21.25 14.47
C PHE A 94 -4.69 20.87 15.50
N SER A 95 -4.04 21.85 16.12
CA SER A 95 -3.05 21.63 17.18
C SER A 95 -3.63 20.83 18.35
N GLY A 96 -4.83 21.24 18.83
CA GLY A 96 -5.56 20.52 19.88
C GLY A 96 -5.97 19.11 19.45
N LEU A 97 -6.44 18.95 18.22
CA LEU A 97 -6.78 17.64 17.65
C LEU A 97 -5.57 16.69 17.63
N PHE A 98 -4.44 17.12 17.07
CA PHE A 98 -3.24 16.28 16.97
C PHE A 98 -2.69 15.91 18.36
N SER A 99 -2.71 16.86 19.30
CA SER A 99 -2.35 16.62 20.70
C SER A 99 -3.24 15.55 21.36
N ASN A 100 -4.55 15.61 21.15
CA ASN A 100 -5.49 14.62 21.66
C ASN A 100 -5.22 13.21 21.09
N ILE A 101 -4.98 13.11 19.78
CA ILE A 101 -4.67 11.83 19.14
C ILE A 101 -3.35 11.26 19.65
N ASN A 102 -2.34 12.12 19.86
CA ASN A 102 -1.08 11.72 20.47
C ASN A 102 -1.29 11.19 21.90
N ASN A 103 -2.13 11.86 22.69
CA ASN A 103 -2.48 11.38 24.03
C ASN A 103 -3.17 10.00 24.00
N PHE A 104 -4.03 9.74 23.01
CA PHE A 104 -4.61 8.40 22.84
C PHE A 104 -3.53 7.34 22.57
N CYS A 105 -2.55 7.65 21.70
CA CYS A 105 -1.43 6.75 21.41
C CYS A 105 -0.58 6.47 22.66
N LEU A 106 -0.25 7.51 23.43
CA LEU A 106 0.51 7.38 24.68
C LEU A 106 -0.25 6.58 25.76
N GLN A 107 -1.57 6.62 25.74
CA GLN A 107 -2.44 5.87 26.64
C GLN A 107 -2.80 4.47 26.10
N GLU A 108 -2.19 4.03 24.99
CA GLU A 108 -2.49 2.75 24.32
C GLU A 108 -3.99 2.60 23.99
N SER A 109 -4.67 3.73 23.75
CA SER A 109 -6.06 3.78 23.35
C SER A 109 -6.18 4.02 21.84
N PHE A 110 -6.75 3.07 21.10
CA PHE A 110 -6.91 3.21 19.66
C PHE A 110 -7.94 4.32 19.35
N PRO A 111 -7.60 5.35 18.55
CA PRO A 111 -8.48 6.49 18.29
C PRO A 111 -9.80 6.15 17.60
N GLY A 112 -9.82 5.06 16.80
CA GLY A 112 -11.00 4.64 16.06
C GLY A 112 -11.00 5.05 14.57
N PRO A 113 -11.84 4.39 13.75
CA PRO A 113 -11.88 4.59 12.30
C PRO A 113 -12.39 5.98 11.88
N ASP A 114 -13.28 6.59 12.67
CA ASP A 114 -13.78 7.94 12.40
C ASP A 114 -12.65 8.98 12.51
N ILE A 115 -11.74 8.83 13.48
CA ILE A 115 -10.59 9.73 13.65
C ILE A 115 -9.58 9.57 12.51
N LEU A 116 -9.34 8.33 12.04
CA LEU A 116 -8.53 8.10 10.84
C LEU A 116 -9.16 8.79 9.62
N THR A 117 -10.49 8.73 9.48
CA THR A 117 -11.23 9.41 8.41
C THR A 117 -11.10 10.93 8.53
N SER A 118 -11.19 11.49 9.74
CA SER A 118 -10.96 12.90 10.02
C SER A 118 -9.57 13.37 9.59
N LEU A 119 -8.51 12.59 9.86
CA LEU A 119 -7.15 12.93 9.42
C LEU A 119 -7.04 12.97 7.89
N LEU A 120 -7.68 12.03 7.19
CA LEU A 120 -7.75 12.06 5.72
C LEU A 120 -8.56 13.25 5.21
N GLN A 121 -9.65 13.62 5.90
CA GLN A 121 -10.46 14.78 5.55
C GLN A 121 -9.68 16.09 5.66
N ILE A 122 -8.86 16.23 6.71
CA ILE A 122 -7.97 17.39 6.87
C ILE A 122 -7.02 17.51 5.67
N ILE A 123 -6.47 16.38 5.21
CA ILE A 123 -5.60 16.37 4.01
C ILE A 123 -6.38 16.85 2.78
N LEU A 124 -7.65 16.47 2.62
CA LEU A 124 -8.48 16.92 1.49
C LEU A 124 -8.90 18.40 1.54
N SER A 125 -9.10 18.96 2.74
CA SER A 125 -9.83 20.24 2.90
C SER A 125 -8.95 21.43 3.29
N VAL A 126 -7.72 21.21 3.78
CA VAL A 126 -6.83 22.32 4.17
C VAL A 126 -6.49 23.20 2.97
N SER A 127 -6.97 24.46 3.02
CA SER A 127 -6.79 25.48 1.99
C SER A 127 -5.40 26.09 2.02
N GLU A 128 -4.83 26.40 0.85
CA GLU A 128 -3.52 27.06 0.72
C GLU A 128 -3.60 28.60 0.85
N ASP A 129 -4.81 29.15 0.70
CA ASP A 129 -5.03 30.61 0.59
C ASP A 129 -5.31 31.31 1.94
N SER A 130 -5.32 30.61 3.07
CA SER A 130 -5.58 31.21 4.40
C SER A 130 -4.43 32.06 4.94
N THR A 131 -3.35 32.27 4.17
CA THR A 131 -2.15 33.01 4.59
C THR A 131 -2.33 34.52 4.65
N ASN A 132 -3.49 35.05 4.24
CA ASN A 132 -3.75 36.50 4.22
C ASN A 132 -4.44 37.05 5.47
N ASP A 133 -4.95 36.20 6.38
CA ASP A 133 -5.49 36.68 7.66
C ASP A 133 -4.42 36.61 8.75
N ILE A 134 -3.97 37.81 9.13
CA ILE A 134 -2.92 38.10 10.10
C ILE A 134 -3.46 37.79 11.51
N HIS A 135 -3.60 36.51 11.90
CA HIS A 135 -3.69 36.07 13.30
C HIS A 135 -3.43 34.56 13.41
N ASP A 136 -2.29 34.17 13.99
CA ASP A 136 -2.04 32.89 14.70
C ASP A 136 -2.48 31.53 14.09
N GLU A 137 -2.78 31.44 12.79
CA GLU A 137 -3.08 30.15 12.15
C GLU A 137 -1.80 29.44 11.67
N GLU A 138 -1.64 28.16 12.06
CA GLU A 138 -0.56 27.29 11.58
C GLU A 138 -0.59 27.21 10.05
N PRO A 139 0.57 27.28 9.34
CA PRO A 139 0.55 27.32 7.88
C PRO A 139 -0.04 26.02 7.31
N PRO A 140 -0.78 26.06 6.18
CA PRO A 140 -1.44 24.89 5.59
C PRO A 140 -0.51 23.68 5.42
N SER A 141 0.72 23.92 4.99
CA SER A 141 1.75 22.88 4.84
C SER A 141 2.12 22.20 6.17
N TYR A 142 2.11 22.93 7.28
CA TYR A 142 2.35 22.37 8.61
C TYR A 142 1.19 21.47 9.02
N VAL A 143 -0.05 21.94 8.89
CA VAL A 143 -1.25 21.14 9.24
C VAL A 143 -1.31 19.84 8.44
N LEU A 144 -1.02 19.90 7.14
CA LEU A 144 -0.95 18.71 6.27
C LEU A 144 0.11 17.72 6.74
N ASN A 145 1.33 18.20 7.00
CA ASN A 145 2.41 17.35 7.47
C ASN A 145 2.08 16.73 8.83
N MET A 146 1.45 17.49 9.73
CA MET A 146 1.02 16.99 11.03
C MET A 146 -0.10 15.94 10.90
N ALA A 147 -1.05 16.11 9.99
CA ALA A 147 -2.09 15.10 9.74
C ALA A 147 -1.50 13.78 9.23
N ILE A 148 -0.55 13.86 8.28
CA ILE A 148 0.19 12.70 7.75
C ILE A 148 0.96 12.02 8.88
N GLN A 149 1.79 12.76 9.62
CA GLN A 149 2.60 12.23 10.71
C GLN A 149 1.74 11.61 11.81
N THR A 150 0.61 12.23 12.15
CA THR A 150 -0.34 11.72 13.14
C THR A 150 -0.96 10.40 12.68
N PHE A 151 -1.36 10.30 11.40
CA PHE A 151 -1.88 9.04 10.85
C PHE A 151 -0.82 7.93 10.91
N GLU A 152 0.41 8.23 10.50
CA GLU A 152 1.51 7.27 10.55
C GLU A 152 1.85 6.85 11.98
N MET A 153 1.85 7.79 12.93
CA MET A 153 2.04 7.50 14.35
C MET A 153 0.97 6.53 14.85
N VAL A 154 -0.32 6.73 14.51
CA VAL A 154 -1.39 5.80 14.88
C VAL A 154 -1.10 4.41 14.33
N LEU A 155 -0.64 4.26 13.08
CA LEU A 155 -0.26 2.95 12.53
C LEU A 155 0.92 2.30 13.24
N MET A 156 1.85 3.10 13.78
CA MET A 156 3.02 2.60 14.50
C MET A 156 2.66 2.12 15.91
N TYR A 157 1.77 2.82 16.61
CA TYR A 157 1.29 2.43 17.93
C TYR A 157 0.24 1.31 17.87
N PHE A 158 -0.59 1.32 16.82
CA PHE A 158 -1.72 0.41 16.66
C PHE A 158 -1.63 -0.37 15.33
N PRO A 159 -0.55 -1.12 15.06
CA PRO A 159 -0.38 -1.82 13.79
C PRO A 159 -1.54 -2.80 13.50
N PRO A 160 -1.90 -3.00 12.21
CA PRO A 160 -3.00 -3.88 11.81
C PRO A 160 -2.77 -5.36 12.16
N CYS A 161 -1.56 -5.74 12.56
CA CYS A 161 -1.27 -7.08 13.05
C CYS A 161 -1.95 -7.40 14.40
N ILE A 162 -2.44 -6.39 15.12
CA ILE A 162 -3.25 -6.57 16.33
C ILE A 162 -4.66 -7.00 15.93
N LEU A 163 -5.01 -8.24 16.25
CA LEU A 163 -6.24 -8.87 15.75
C LEU A 163 -7.52 -8.15 16.18
N GLN A 164 -7.55 -7.55 17.38
CA GLN A 164 -8.73 -6.82 17.85
C GLN A 164 -9.03 -5.57 17.01
N LEU A 165 -8.03 -5.01 16.32
CA LEU A 165 -8.20 -3.83 15.47
C LEU A 165 -8.62 -4.17 14.04
N GLU A 166 -8.57 -5.44 13.66
CA GLU A 166 -8.95 -5.92 12.34
C GLU A 166 -10.34 -5.41 11.91
N PRO A 167 -11.43 -5.54 12.72
CA PRO A 167 -12.74 -5.04 12.33
C PRO A 167 -12.77 -3.52 12.14
N HIS A 168 -11.97 -2.78 12.91
CA HIS A 168 -11.91 -1.31 12.81
C HIS A 168 -11.21 -0.86 11.53
N TYR A 169 -10.07 -1.46 11.18
CA TYR A 169 -9.37 -1.17 9.93
C TYR A 169 -10.15 -1.65 8.71
N SER A 170 -10.80 -2.83 8.80
CA SER A 170 -11.72 -3.30 7.75
C SER A 170 -12.84 -2.29 7.54
N THR A 171 -13.54 -1.89 8.61
CA THR A 171 -14.62 -0.90 8.55
C THR A 171 -14.13 0.41 7.93
N PHE A 172 -12.99 0.93 8.38
CA PHE A 172 -12.38 2.14 7.84
C PHE A 172 -12.17 2.06 6.32
N LEU A 173 -11.71 0.92 5.80
CA LEU A 173 -11.38 0.79 4.37
C LEU A 173 -12.59 0.44 3.50
N THR A 174 -13.52 -0.37 4.00
CA THR A 174 -14.58 -0.99 3.19
C THR A 174 -15.97 -0.38 3.39
N CYS A 175 -16.22 0.35 4.47
CA CYS A 175 -17.49 1.05 4.62
C CYS A 175 -17.61 2.22 3.65
N GLN A 176 -18.84 2.70 3.48
CA GLN A 176 -19.11 3.83 2.60
C GLN A 176 -18.13 4.98 2.86
N CYS A 177 -17.44 5.43 1.81
CA CYS A 177 -16.50 6.53 1.89
C CYS A 177 -17.23 7.78 2.37
N LYS A 178 -16.79 8.33 3.50
CA LYS A 178 -17.35 9.55 4.13
C LYS A 178 -16.47 10.78 3.90
N LEU A 179 -15.51 10.70 2.97
CA LEU A 179 -14.62 11.81 2.67
C LEU A 179 -15.36 12.82 1.79
N GLU A 180 -15.56 14.02 2.32
CA GLU A 180 -16.21 15.13 1.64
C GLU A 180 -15.38 15.54 0.43
N GLY A 181 -16.05 15.69 -0.71
CA GLY A 181 -15.46 15.98 -2.02
C GLY A 181 -15.05 14.76 -2.83
N LEU A 182 -15.19 13.55 -2.28
CA LEU A 182 -15.00 12.28 -3.00
C LEU A 182 -16.30 11.49 -3.19
N GLU A 183 -17.45 12.17 -3.07
CA GLU A 183 -18.75 11.55 -3.22
C GLU A 183 -18.99 11.05 -4.65
N GLY A 184 -19.64 9.90 -4.79
CA GLY A 184 -19.98 9.32 -6.09
C GLY A 184 -20.36 7.85 -6.00
N PHE A 185 -20.62 7.22 -7.15
CA PHE A 185 -21.04 5.81 -7.23
C PHE A 185 -20.04 4.84 -6.58
N ALA A 186 -18.75 5.17 -6.57
CA ALA A 186 -17.72 4.34 -5.94
C ALA A 186 -17.73 4.40 -4.40
N SER A 187 -18.41 5.40 -3.79
CA SER A 187 -18.42 5.61 -2.34
C SER A 187 -19.00 4.44 -1.57
N ALA A 188 -19.96 3.71 -2.14
CA ALA A 188 -20.54 2.53 -1.52
C ALA A 188 -19.55 1.37 -1.31
N TYR A 189 -18.40 1.39 -1.98
CA TYR A 189 -17.44 0.28 -2.02
C TYR A 189 -16.17 0.51 -1.21
N GLY A 190 -16.04 1.64 -0.52
CA GLY A 190 -14.89 1.95 0.33
C GLY A 190 -14.04 3.13 -0.14
N ILE A 191 -13.05 3.48 0.69
CA ILE A 191 -12.18 4.65 0.47
C ILE A 191 -11.28 4.45 -0.75
N ILE A 192 -10.72 3.25 -0.93
CA ILE A 192 -9.80 2.95 -2.05
C ILE A 192 -10.51 3.05 -3.42
N PRO A 193 -11.69 2.44 -3.64
CA PRO A 193 -12.46 2.67 -4.86
C PRO A 193 -12.79 4.13 -5.14
N CYS A 194 -13.12 4.93 -4.11
CA CYS A 194 -13.30 6.38 -4.24
C CYS A 194 -12.04 7.06 -4.77
N ILE A 195 -10.89 6.85 -4.12
CA ILE A 195 -9.61 7.43 -4.51
C ILE A 195 -9.23 7.09 -5.95
N VAL A 196 -9.35 5.82 -6.34
CA VAL A 196 -9.02 5.37 -7.70
C VAL A 196 -9.97 6.00 -8.71
N ASN A 197 -11.26 6.13 -8.38
CA ASN A 197 -12.24 6.78 -9.25
C ASN A 197 -11.99 8.28 -9.40
N THR A 198 -11.71 8.99 -8.30
CA THR A 198 -11.39 10.42 -8.35
C THR A 198 -10.10 10.67 -9.12
N LEU A 199 -9.07 9.83 -8.93
CA LEU A 199 -7.83 9.92 -9.70
C LEU A 199 -8.09 9.73 -11.19
N GLU A 200 -8.92 8.76 -11.56
CA GLU A 200 -9.33 8.55 -12.96
C GLU A 200 -9.99 9.80 -13.55
N GLN A 201 -10.97 10.37 -12.86
CA GLN A 201 -11.68 11.58 -13.30
C GLN A 201 -10.73 12.77 -13.45
N LEU A 202 -9.80 12.95 -12.51
CA LEU A 202 -8.80 14.02 -12.58
C LEU A 202 -7.89 13.83 -13.80
N LEU A 203 -7.51 12.61 -14.15
CA LEU A 203 -6.67 12.33 -15.31
C LEU A 203 -7.43 12.48 -16.64
N GLU A 204 -8.72 12.14 -16.68
CA GLU A 204 -9.58 12.26 -17.87
C GLU A 204 -9.92 13.72 -18.22
N ALA A 205 -10.02 14.61 -17.24
CA ALA A 205 -10.35 16.02 -17.46
C ALA A 205 -9.38 16.78 -18.39
N ASP A 206 -8.16 16.26 -18.63
CA ASP A 206 -7.24 16.83 -19.63
C ASP A 206 -7.64 16.50 -21.08
N GLU A 207 -8.32 15.38 -21.31
CA GLU A 207 -8.64 14.89 -22.65
C GLU A 207 -9.82 15.67 -23.26
N THR A 208 -10.74 16.15 -22.42
CA THR A 208 -11.91 16.95 -22.84
C THR A 208 -11.57 18.43 -23.06
N ALA A 209 -10.59 19.00 -22.36
CA ALA A 209 -10.15 20.38 -22.57
C ALA A 209 -9.43 20.57 -23.92
N MET A 210 -8.71 19.56 -24.41
CA MET A 210 -8.04 19.61 -25.73
C MET A 210 -8.99 19.47 -26.92
N GLN A 211 -10.29 19.24 -26.71
CA GLN A 211 -11.31 19.22 -27.79
C GLN A 211 -12.12 20.52 -27.90
N VAL A 212 -11.89 21.49 -27.02
CA VAL A 212 -12.55 22.80 -27.06
C VAL A 212 -11.48 23.90 -27.10
N ASP A 213 -10.71 23.96 -28.18
CA ASP A 213 -9.89 25.13 -28.48
C ASP A 213 -10.53 25.93 -29.63
N SER A 214 -11.36 26.91 -29.23
CA SER A 214 -11.55 28.14 -29.98
C SER A 214 -12.02 29.25 -29.05
N GLY A 215 -11.06 29.96 -28.45
CA GLY A 215 -11.20 31.36 -28.07
C GLY A 215 -11.63 31.66 -26.64
N SER A 216 -10.66 31.96 -25.78
CA SER A 216 -10.50 33.27 -25.12
C SER A 216 -9.51 33.13 -23.97
N ALA A 217 -8.40 33.86 -24.06
CA ALA A 217 -7.31 33.88 -23.09
C ALA A 217 -7.63 34.76 -21.85
N ASP A 218 -8.90 35.08 -21.60
CA ASP A 218 -9.31 36.04 -20.56
C ASP A 218 -9.97 35.39 -19.33
N THR A 219 -10.17 34.07 -19.29
CA THR A 219 -10.82 33.40 -18.14
C THR A 219 -9.87 32.98 -17.02
N GLU A 220 -8.55 33.03 -17.24
CA GLU A 220 -7.56 32.52 -16.28
C GLU A 220 -7.25 33.49 -15.12
N GLU A 221 -7.55 34.79 -15.30
CA GLU A 221 -7.31 35.82 -14.29
C GLU A 221 -8.55 36.09 -13.41
N GLU A 222 -9.77 35.90 -13.92
CA GLU A 222 -11.02 36.00 -13.12
C GLU A 222 -11.22 34.83 -12.14
N LEU A 223 -10.62 33.66 -12.40
CA LEU A 223 -10.65 32.50 -11.48
C LEU A 223 -9.77 32.67 -10.24
N ARG A 224 -8.95 33.72 -10.16
CA ARG A 224 -8.08 33.99 -8.99
C ARG A 224 -8.84 34.61 -7.82
N LEU A 225 -10.05 35.15 -8.02
CA LEU A 225 -10.72 36.02 -7.05
C LEU A 225 -11.88 35.36 -6.26
N ILE A 226 -12.12 34.05 -6.45
CA ILE A 226 -13.23 33.34 -5.78
C ILE A 226 -12.74 32.05 -5.11
N GLN A 227 -11.75 32.13 -4.22
CA GLN A 227 -11.35 30.98 -3.39
C GLN A 227 -11.49 31.33 -1.91
N GLY A 228 -12.75 31.28 -1.45
CA GLY A 228 -13.13 31.27 -0.04
C GLY A 228 -13.89 29.96 0.26
N ASP A 229 -13.55 29.35 1.39
CA ASP A 229 -13.93 28.01 1.89
C ASP A 229 -13.25 26.81 1.23
N GLY A 230 -12.35 26.17 2.00
CA GLY A 230 -11.56 24.97 1.69
C GLY A 230 -12.39 23.72 1.43
N VAL A 231 -13.01 23.68 0.26
CA VAL A 231 -13.76 22.54 -0.27
C VAL A 231 -12.90 21.92 -1.37
N PHE A 232 -12.61 20.62 -1.28
CA PHE A 232 -11.68 19.91 -2.17
C PHE A 232 -11.96 20.19 -3.66
N GLU A 233 -13.23 20.33 -4.03
CA GLU A 233 -13.75 20.62 -5.37
C GLU A 233 -13.30 21.98 -5.91
N LYS A 234 -12.99 22.94 -5.05
CA LYS A 234 -12.51 24.27 -5.45
C LYS A 234 -11.01 24.30 -5.72
N PHE A 235 -10.26 23.27 -5.30
CA PHE A 235 -8.82 23.22 -5.52
C PHE A 235 -8.47 23.05 -7.00
N ARG A 236 -7.32 23.61 -7.37
CA ARG A 236 -6.73 23.37 -8.70
C ARG A 236 -6.41 21.89 -8.85
N LYS A 237 -6.48 21.40 -10.10
CA LYS A 237 -6.23 19.99 -10.41
C LYS A 237 -4.92 19.47 -9.84
N LYS A 238 -3.83 20.25 -9.93
CA LYS A 238 -2.53 19.86 -9.37
C LYS A 238 -2.62 19.59 -7.87
N THR A 239 -3.18 20.52 -7.10
CA THR A 239 -3.39 20.36 -5.65
C THR A 239 -4.30 19.16 -5.35
N LYS A 240 -5.38 18.96 -6.12
CA LYS A 240 -6.26 17.79 -5.96
C LYS A 240 -5.50 16.48 -6.14
N LEU A 241 -4.68 16.38 -7.20
CA LEU A 241 -3.84 15.20 -7.45
C LEU A 241 -2.86 14.95 -6.31
N GLU A 242 -2.20 16.00 -5.83
CA GLU A 242 -1.29 15.93 -4.68
C GLU A 242 -2.01 15.42 -3.41
N ARG A 243 -3.19 15.97 -3.07
CA ARG A 243 -3.96 15.52 -1.89
C ARG A 243 -4.41 14.06 -2.02
N ILE A 244 -4.94 13.67 -3.17
CA ILE A 244 -5.36 12.28 -3.45
C ILE A 244 -4.17 11.33 -3.32
N HIS A 245 -3.01 11.75 -3.82
CA HIS A 245 -1.80 10.97 -3.73
C HIS A 245 -1.33 10.75 -2.28
N LEU A 246 -1.34 11.81 -1.46
CA LEU A 246 -1.00 11.72 -0.03
C LEU A 246 -1.91 10.73 0.71
N ILE A 247 -3.20 10.75 0.43
CA ILE A 247 -4.16 9.83 1.05
C ILE A 247 -3.93 8.40 0.56
N LEU A 248 -3.72 8.21 -0.74
CA LEU A 248 -3.38 6.90 -1.29
C LEU A 248 -2.11 6.34 -0.65
N HIS A 249 -1.10 7.18 -0.40
CA HIS A 249 0.13 6.80 0.27
C HIS A 249 -0.12 6.20 1.65
N LEU A 250 -0.92 6.88 2.48
CA LEU A 250 -1.24 6.44 3.84
C LEU A 250 -2.02 5.12 3.85
N ILE A 251 -3.00 4.97 2.95
CA ILE A 251 -3.82 3.76 2.90
C ILE A 251 -3.02 2.56 2.34
N VAL A 252 -2.20 2.78 1.31
CA VAL A 252 -1.29 1.74 0.79
C VAL A 252 -0.34 1.29 1.89
N LYS A 253 0.22 2.22 2.69
CA LYS A 253 1.10 1.88 3.83
C LYS A 253 0.38 1.03 4.89
N LEU A 254 -0.86 1.36 5.23
CA LEU A 254 -1.70 0.52 6.11
C LEU A 254 -1.87 -0.90 5.55
N MET A 255 -2.21 -1.03 4.27
CA MET A 255 -2.39 -2.34 3.64
C MET A 255 -1.08 -3.14 3.51
N GLU A 256 0.04 -2.47 3.26
CA GLU A 256 1.37 -3.09 3.28
C GLU A 256 1.71 -3.64 4.66
N PHE A 257 1.46 -2.86 5.72
CA PHE A 257 1.69 -3.27 7.10
C PHE A 257 0.87 -4.51 7.46
N ASP A 258 -0.39 -4.53 7.07
CA ASP A 258 -1.28 -5.68 7.26
C ASP A 258 -0.77 -6.91 6.48
N LEU A 259 -0.57 -6.76 5.17
CA LEU A 259 -0.23 -7.89 4.30
C LEU A 259 1.10 -8.54 4.69
N VAL A 260 2.14 -7.76 4.99
CA VAL A 260 3.44 -8.32 5.42
C VAL A 260 3.29 -9.16 6.68
N MET A 261 2.57 -8.66 7.68
CA MET A 261 2.39 -9.36 8.95
C MET A 261 1.46 -10.56 8.79
N TRP A 262 0.47 -10.46 7.90
CA TRP A 262 -0.42 -11.55 7.53
C TRP A 262 0.34 -12.70 6.85
N MET A 263 1.23 -12.41 5.91
CA MET A 263 2.03 -13.42 5.20
C MET A 263 2.94 -14.21 6.15
N LEU A 264 3.51 -13.53 7.15
CA LEU A 264 4.33 -14.15 8.19
C LEU A 264 3.52 -15.03 9.16
N ARG A 265 2.25 -14.72 9.37
CA ARG A 265 1.32 -15.52 10.18
C ARG A 265 0.80 -16.75 9.43
N HIS A 266 0.68 -16.66 8.11
CA HIS A 266 0.09 -17.70 7.25
C HIS A 266 1.06 -18.31 6.23
N PRO A 267 2.32 -18.65 6.58
CA PRO A 267 3.36 -18.96 5.60
C PRO A 267 3.09 -20.21 4.77
N LYS A 268 2.39 -21.21 5.33
CA LYS A 268 2.11 -22.49 4.65
C LYS A 268 0.63 -22.68 4.30
N LYS A 269 -0.24 -21.76 4.71
CA LYS A 269 -1.71 -21.89 4.57
C LYS A 269 -2.34 -20.61 4.03
N ALA A 270 -1.60 -19.89 3.18
CA ALA A 270 -2.02 -18.60 2.65
C ALA A 270 -3.35 -18.72 1.90
N SER A 271 -3.45 -19.61 0.90
CA SER A 271 -4.67 -19.83 0.12
C SER A 271 -5.86 -20.26 0.99
N GLU A 272 -5.69 -21.24 1.87
CA GLU A 272 -6.73 -21.68 2.82
C GLU A 272 -7.21 -20.56 3.75
N SER A 273 -6.31 -19.65 4.12
CA SER A 273 -6.63 -18.52 5.00
C SER A 273 -7.33 -17.41 4.21
N MET A 274 -6.94 -17.17 2.96
CA MET A 274 -7.64 -16.25 2.05
C MET A 274 -9.10 -16.66 1.88
N LEU A 275 -9.41 -17.96 1.72
CA LEU A 275 -10.78 -18.46 1.57
C LEU A 275 -11.71 -18.15 2.75
N LYS A 276 -11.17 -17.78 3.92
CA LYS A 276 -11.93 -17.49 5.14
C LYS A 276 -12.08 -15.97 5.28
N PRO A 277 -13.28 -15.38 5.13
CA PRO A 277 -13.48 -13.93 5.16
C PRO A 277 -12.88 -13.24 6.39
N GLN A 278 -12.97 -13.88 7.55
CA GLN A 278 -12.43 -13.41 8.83
C GLN A 278 -10.90 -13.51 8.96
N LYS A 279 -10.23 -14.18 8.01
CA LYS A 279 -8.77 -14.34 7.98
C LYS A 279 -8.17 -13.71 6.72
N GLN A 280 -8.94 -12.98 5.92
CA GLN A 280 -8.39 -12.26 4.78
C GLN A 280 -7.56 -11.06 5.27
N PRO A 281 -6.43 -10.75 4.61
CA PRO A 281 -5.79 -9.46 4.79
C PRO A 281 -6.71 -8.36 4.24
N LEU A 282 -6.49 -7.13 4.68
CA LEU A 282 -7.30 -5.96 4.32
C LEU A 282 -7.41 -5.79 2.80
N ILE A 283 -6.31 -5.96 2.07
CA ILE A 283 -6.32 -5.92 0.60
C ILE A 283 -7.23 -7.01 0.00
N GLY A 284 -7.28 -8.20 0.61
CA GLY A 284 -8.15 -9.29 0.17
C GLY A 284 -9.63 -8.92 0.32
N LYS A 285 -9.99 -8.25 1.42
CA LYS A 285 -11.37 -7.79 1.68
C LYS A 285 -11.83 -6.72 0.70
N ILE A 286 -10.92 -5.86 0.25
CA ILE A 286 -11.19 -4.83 -0.78
C ILE A 286 -11.35 -5.49 -2.16
N LEU A 287 -10.47 -6.44 -2.49
CA LEU A 287 -10.44 -7.07 -3.80
C LEU A 287 -11.57 -8.09 -4.00
N TRP A 288 -11.95 -8.80 -2.94
CA TRP A 288 -12.93 -9.90 -2.98
C TRP A 288 -13.91 -9.83 -1.80
N PRO A 289 -14.78 -8.81 -1.74
CA PRO A 289 -15.74 -8.66 -0.65
C PRO A 289 -16.70 -9.86 -0.52
N HIS A 290 -16.92 -10.61 -1.61
CA HIS A 290 -17.78 -11.78 -1.67
C HIS A 290 -17.02 -13.12 -1.71
N GLY A 291 -15.68 -13.11 -1.66
CA GLY A 291 -14.86 -14.32 -1.64
C GLY A 291 -14.74 -15.06 -2.98
N ASP A 292 -15.21 -14.48 -4.08
CA ASP A 292 -14.99 -14.98 -5.43
C ASP A 292 -13.62 -14.51 -5.92
N PHE A 293 -12.56 -15.26 -5.62
CA PHE A 293 -11.15 -14.94 -5.93
C PHE A 293 -10.83 -14.90 -7.45
N THR A 294 -11.62 -14.19 -8.23
CA THR A 294 -11.54 -13.95 -9.66
C THR A 294 -10.99 -12.54 -9.90
N ILE A 295 -10.65 -12.22 -11.16
CA ILE A 295 -10.20 -10.87 -11.50
C ILE A 295 -11.39 -9.93 -11.50
N THR A 296 -11.40 -8.97 -10.58
CA THR A 296 -12.55 -8.07 -10.42
C THR A 296 -12.47 -6.85 -11.34
N PRO A 297 -13.63 -6.22 -11.66
CA PRO A 297 -13.64 -4.95 -12.38
C PRO A 297 -12.80 -3.86 -11.70
N PHE A 298 -12.75 -3.89 -10.36
CA PHE A 298 -11.94 -2.96 -9.58
C PHE A 298 -10.43 -3.13 -9.85
N MET A 299 -9.91 -4.37 -9.90
CA MET A 299 -8.51 -4.60 -10.28
C MET A 299 -8.19 -4.07 -11.68
N LYS A 300 -9.08 -4.31 -12.66
CA LYS A 300 -8.94 -3.80 -14.02
C LYS A 300 -8.90 -2.27 -14.05
N LYS A 301 -9.74 -1.61 -13.24
CA LYS A 301 -9.75 -0.16 -13.08
C LYS A 301 -8.42 0.35 -12.50
N CYS A 302 -7.89 -0.27 -11.45
CA CYS A 302 -6.57 0.08 -10.92
C CYS A 302 -5.48 0.01 -12.00
N PHE A 303 -5.46 -1.05 -12.80
CA PHE A 303 -4.52 -1.19 -13.92
C PHE A 303 -4.67 -0.10 -14.99
N LYS A 304 -5.91 0.20 -15.39
CA LYS A 304 -6.19 1.28 -16.37
C LYS A 304 -5.71 2.63 -15.85
N VAL A 305 -6.04 2.96 -14.60
CA VAL A 305 -5.61 4.22 -13.96
C VAL A 305 -4.10 4.27 -13.85
N PHE A 306 -3.42 3.19 -13.45
CA PHE A 306 -1.95 3.16 -13.39
C PHE A 306 -1.29 3.44 -14.74
N VAL A 307 -1.76 2.79 -15.81
CA VAL A 307 -1.24 3.02 -17.16
C VAL A 307 -1.49 4.47 -17.60
N ARG A 308 -2.64 5.06 -17.24
CA ARG A 308 -2.93 6.48 -17.48
C ARG A 308 -1.98 7.40 -16.71
N CYS A 309 -1.69 7.11 -15.44
CA CYS A 309 -0.71 7.86 -14.66
C CYS A 309 0.65 7.89 -15.35
N ILE A 310 1.12 6.75 -15.87
CA ILE A 310 2.38 6.66 -16.62
C ILE A 310 2.31 7.49 -17.90
N ARG A 311 1.22 7.37 -18.68
CA ARG A 311 1.04 8.11 -19.94
C ARG A 311 0.98 9.63 -19.75
N LYS A 312 0.49 10.08 -18.59
CA LYS A 312 0.42 11.49 -18.21
C LYS A 312 1.67 12.00 -17.50
N ASP A 313 2.73 11.17 -17.44
CA ASP A 313 4.03 11.51 -16.84
C ASP A 313 3.91 12.06 -15.42
N LEU A 314 3.10 11.38 -14.59
CA LEU A 314 3.00 11.75 -13.18
C LEU A 314 4.38 11.63 -12.50
N PRO A 315 4.67 12.46 -11.48
CA PRO A 315 5.92 12.42 -10.74
C PRO A 315 6.28 11.00 -10.25
N GLU A 316 7.58 10.68 -10.18
CA GLU A 316 8.08 9.34 -9.85
C GLU A 316 7.62 8.86 -8.47
N ASP A 317 7.60 9.75 -7.48
CA ASP A 317 7.04 9.48 -6.15
C ASP A 317 5.55 9.12 -6.24
N GLN A 318 4.82 9.81 -7.13
CA GLN A 318 3.42 9.55 -7.38
C GLN A 318 3.16 8.17 -7.97
N LEU A 319 3.92 7.85 -9.03
CA LEU A 319 3.91 6.54 -9.68
C LEU A 319 4.36 5.42 -8.73
N ALA A 320 5.33 5.69 -7.85
CA ALA A 320 5.83 4.70 -6.91
C ALA A 320 4.75 4.25 -5.91
N VAL A 321 3.91 5.14 -5.39
CA VAL A 321 2.80 4.71 -4.50
C VAL A 321 1.77 3.87 -5.25
N PHE A 322 1.38 4.30 -6.45
CA PHE A 322 0.40 3.55 -7.22
C PHE A 322 0.97 2.19 -7.66
N GLY A 323 2.25 2.14 -8.02
CA GLY A 323 2.99 0.91 -8.29
C GLY A 323 3.00 -0.05 -7.09
N ARG A 324 3.11 0.47 -5.86
CA ARG A 324 2.95 -0.35 -4.65
C ARG A 324 1.53 -0.87 -4.45
N LEU A 325 0.48 -0.08 -4.77
CA LEU A 325 -0.89 -0.60 -4.81
C LEU A 325 -1.02 -1.75 -5.81
N ILE A 326 -0.46 -1.61 -7.02
CA ILE A 326 -0.42 -2.69 -8.01
C ILE A 326 0.32 -3.90 -7.44
N GLY A 327 1.47 -3.69 -6.80
CA GLY A 327 2.24 -4.74 -6.14
C GLY A 327 1.44 -5.49 -5.06
N LEU A 328 0.62 -4.79 -4.26
CA LEU A 328 -0.29 -5.41 -3.29
C LEU A 328 -1.32 -6.31 -3.97
N ILE A 329 -1.92 -5.86 -5.07
CA ILE A 329 -2.90 -6.65 -5.85
C ILE A 329 -2.24 -7.92 -6.40
N LEU A 330 -1.06 -7.78 -7.01
CA LEU A 330 -0.31 -8.91 -7.57
C LEU A 330 0.05 -9.93 -6.48
N ASN A 331 0.54 -9.47 -5.33
CA ASN A 331 0.88 -10.35 -4.21
C ASN A 331 -0.37 -11.03 -3.63
N ALA A 332 -1.48 -10.31 -3.47
CA ALA A 332 -2.74 -10.89 -2.98
C ALA A 332 -3.24 -12.02 -3.90
N VAL A 333 -3.20 -11.80 -5.23
CA VAL A 333 -3.57 -12.82 -6.21
C VAL A 333 -2.63 -14.02 -6.15
N ASN A 334 -1.32 -13.79 -6.04
CA ASN A 334 -0.34 -14.87 -5.92
C ASN A 334 -0.59 -15.73 -4.66
N LEU A 335 -0.86 -15.09 -3.52
CA LEU A 335 -1.13 -15.75 -2.24
C LEU A 335 -2.39 -16.64 -2.29
N CYS A 336 -3.40 -16.25 -3.07
CA CYS A 336 -4.60 -17.06 -3.28
C CYS A 336 -4.33 -18.39 -4.02
N GLU A 337 -3.25 -18.47 -4.79
CA GLU A 337 -2.92 -19.63 -5.61
C GLU A 337 -1.88 -20.56 -4.97
N MET A 338 -1.27 -20.14 -3.86
CA MET A 338 -0.26 -20.93 -3.15
C MET A 338 -0.84 -22.24 -2.62
N GLN A 339 -0.16 -23.35 -2.86
CA GLN A 339 -0.54 -24.64 -2.30
C GLN A 339 -0.05 -24.83 -0.87
N THR A 340 -0.80 -25.60 -0.10
CA THR A 340 -0.41 -26.06 1.24
C THR A 340 0.55 -27.25 1.08
N THR A 341 1.84 -26.99 0.85
CA THR A 341 2.90 -28.00 0.80
C THR A 341 3.88 -27.85 1.98
N SER A 342 4.74 -28.86 2.20
CA SER A 342 5.78 -28.83 3.24
C SER A 342 6.75 -27.66 3.05
N GLU A 343 7.04 -27.34 1.77
CA GLU A 343 7.86 -26.22 1.31
C GLU A 343 7.01 -25.15 0.63
N VAL A 344 7.48 -23.90 0.69
CA VAL A 344 6.77 -22.78 0.09
C VAL A 344 7.18 -22.63 -1.38
N GLN A 345 6.27 -22.96 -2.29
CA GLN A 345 6.44 -22.70 -3.72
C GLN A 345 6.17 -21.22 -4.01
N TYR A 346 7.21 -20.48 -4.39
CA TYR A 346 7.15 -19.06 -4.72
C TYR A 346 8.08 -18.74 -5.90
N PRO A 347 7.71 -17.81 -6.81
CA PRO A 347 6.35 -17.28 -7.00
C PRO A 347 5.40 -18.36 -7.50
N CYS A 348 4.14 -18.34 -7.05
CA CYS A 348 3.13 -19.28 -7.53
C CYS A 348 2.45 -18.76 -8.81
N ILE A 349 3.01 -19.01 -9.98
CA ILE A 349 2.41 -18.56 -11.25
C ILE A 349 1.43 -19.63 -11.74
N ARG A 350 0.14 -19.36 -11.57
CA ARG A 350 -0.95 -20.24 -12.00
C ARG A 350 -2.02 -19.44 -12.75
N GLN A 351 -3.15 -20.09 -13.03
CA GLN A 351 -4.20 -19.57 -13.89
C GLN A 351 -4.63 -18.13 -13.57
N LYS A 352 -4.79 -17.75 -12.30
CA LYS A 352 -5.22 -16.39 -11.91
C LYS A 352 -4.09 -15.38 -12.08
N SER A 353 -2.87 -15.72 -11.67
CA SER A 353 -1.69 -14.88 -11.91
C SER A 353 -1.46 -14.65 -13.40
N THR A 354 -1.56 -15.69 -14.23
CA THR A 354 -1.48 -15.59 -15.69
C THR A 354 -2.62 -14.75 -16.26
N SER A 355 -3.88 -15.04 -15.92
CA SER A 355 -5.03 -14.26 -16.39
C SER A 355 -4.95 -12.78 -16.00
N LEU A 356 -4.39 -12.48 -14.83
CA LEU A 356 -4.20 -11.10 -14.36
C LEU A 356 -3.10 -10.39 -15.16
N ALA A 357 -1.99 -11.08 -15.43
CA ALA A 357 -0.93 -10.58 -16.29
C ALA A 357 -1.43 -10.34 -17.72
N ASP A 358 -2.19 -11.27 -18.29
CA ASP A 358 -2.80 -11.13 -19.62
C ASP A 358 -3.74 -9.91 -19.66
N THR A 359 -4.59 -9.76 -18.64
CA THR A 359 -5.47 -8.60 -18.51
C THR A 359 -4.68 -7.29 -18.46
N PHE A 360 -3.58 -7.25 -17.71
CA PHE A 360 -2.73 -6.07 -17.63
C PHE A 360 -2.06 -5.76 -18.97
N MET A 361 -1.55 -6.78 -19.67
CA MET A 361 -0.96 -6.65 -21.00
C MET A 361 -1.97 -6.15 -22.03
N GLN A 362 -3.21 -6.62 -21.97
CA GLN A 362 -4.28 -6.13 -22.85
C GLN A 362 -4.55 -4.64 -22.63
N ILE A 363 -4.57 -4.19 -21.37
CA ILE A 363 -4.75 -2.77 -21.02
C ILE A 363 -3.59 -1.91 -21.53
N ILE A 364 -2.33 -2.38 -21.38
CA ILE A 364 -1.16 -1.66 -21.88
C ILE A 364 -1.20 -1.52 -23.41
N THR A 365 -1.51 -2.62 -24.09
CA THR A 365 -1.52 -2.69 -25.57
C THR A 365 -2.76 -2.06 -26.20
N GLY A 366 -3.78 -1.69 -25.39
CA GLY A 366 -5.02 -1.09 -25.89
C GLY A 366 -5.92 -2.10 -26.63
N THR A 367 -5.80 -3.38 -26.33
CA THR A 367 -6.58 -4.46 -26.96
C THR A 367 -7.89 -4.77 -26.23
N THR A 368 -8.27 -3.96 -25.23
CA THR A 368 -9.50 -4.09 -24.42
C THR A 368 -10.57 -3.08 -24.76
#